data_AF-A0A078MSS6-F1
#
_entry.id   AF-A0A078MSS6-F1
#
_cell.length_a   1.000
_cell.length_b   1.000
_cell.length_c   1.000
_cell.angle_alpha   90.00
_cell.angle_beta   90.00
_cell.angle_gamma   90.00
#
_symmetry.space_group_name_H-M   'P 1'
#
loop_
_entity.id
_entity.type
_entity.pdbx_description
1 polymer ?
#
loop_
_entity_poly.entity_id
_entity_poly.type
_entity_poly.pdbx_seq_one_letter_code
_entity_poly.pdbx_strand_id
1 'polypeptide(L)'
;MTPAPQNGPTYDGATGYLIDARSGYLVHPDTGWLIEPGTLKLIDPVTGEYTDSVWDPATGEAVGPSPESTPSTSPSASPSPSPTRSATPSATPSAAPTETAQAAPASSTSSGGGFDAGWIPRAAVIVLLLAGGAFYYRKLKTSAARPSVAGRTGQ
;
A
#
# COMPACT_ATOMS: atom_id res chain seq x y z
N MET A 1 31.59 -10.78 -19.35
CA MET A 1 31.60 -11.27 -17.95
C MET A 1 30.20 -11.06 -17.41
N THR A 2 29.40 -12.12 -17.31
CA THR A 2 28.06 -12.04 -16.70
C THR A 2 28.26 -12.09 -15.19
N PRO A 3 27.75 -11.13 -14.39
CA PRO A 3 27.81 -11.25 -12.95
C PRO A 3 27.08 -12.53 -12.53
N ALA A 4 27.70 -13.32 -11.65
CA ALA A 4 27.06 -14.49 -11.07
C ALA A 4 25.78 -14.04 -10.33
N PRO A 5 24.68 -14.81 -10.39
CA PRO A 5 23.51 -14.51 -9.59
C PRO A 5 23.93 -14.49 -8.11
N GLN A 6 23.75 -13.36 -7.46
CA GLN A 6 23.95 -13.26 -6.01
C GLN A 6 22.83 -14.06 -5.33
N ASN A 7 23.07 -15.34 -5.07
CA ASN A 7 22.17 -16.21 -4.29
C ASN A 7 22.30 -15.96 -2.78
N GLY A 8 22.50 -14.71 -2.38
CA GLY A 8 22.60 -14.31 -0.97
C GLY A 8 21.27 -13.79 -0.42
N PRO A 9 21.11 -13.72 0.91
CA PRO A 9 20.03 -12.95 1.51
C PRO A 9 20.11 -11.49 1.01
N THR A 10 19.01 -10.99 0.46
CA THR A 10 18.90 -9.60 0.03
C THR A 10 18.39 -8.78 1.21
N TYR A 11 18.99 -7.63 1.46
CA TYR A 11 18.56 -6.72 2.52
C TYR A 11 18.03 -5.42 1.93
N ASP A 12 17.05 -4.82 2.59
CA ASP A 12 16.55 -3.50 2.25
C ASP A 12 17.53 -2.40 2.69
N GLY A 13 17.75 -1.43 1.80
CA GLY A 13 18.73 -0.37 2.04
C GLY A 13 18.27 0.70 3.03
N ALA A 14 16.96 0.84 3.26
CA ALA A 14 16.42 1.85 4.17
C ALA A 14 16.35 1.34 5.61
N THR A 15 15.94 0.08 5.78
CA THR A 15 15.68 -0.53 7.08
C THR A 15 16.78 -1.50 7.52
N GLY A 16 17.57 -2.03 6.58
CA GLY A 16 18.50 -3.12 6.84
C GLY A 16 17.81 -4.47 7.08
N TYR A 17 16.50 -4.58 6.84
CA TYR A 17 15.75 -5.81 7.06
C TYR A 17 15.96 -6.79 5.91
N LEU A 18 15.86 -8.09 6.22
CA LEU A 18 15.93 -9.14 5.20
C LEU A 18 14.71 -9.01 4.28
N ILE A 19 14.91 -9.20 2.98
CA ILE A 19 13.84 -9.30 1.99
C ILE A 19 13.59 -10.79 1.75
N ASP A 20 12.37 -11.23 1.98
CA ASP A 20 11.94 -12.58 1.65
C ASP A 20 12.01 -12.79 0.14
N ALA A 21 12.77 -13.80 -0.30
CA ALA A 21 12.99 -14.04 -1.71
C ALA A 21 11.73 -14.51 -2.46
N ARG A 22 10.74 -15.03 -1.73
CA ARG A 22 9.49 -15.54 -2.32
C ARG A 22 8.48 -14.43 -2.60
N SER A 23 8.28 -13.53 -1.64
CA SER A 23 7.29 -12.46 -1.68
C SER A 23 7.86 -11.10 -2.07
N GLY A 24 9.16 -10.88 -1.83
CA GLY A 24 9.79 -9.56 -1.90
C GLY A 24 9.44 -8.65 -0.72
N TYR A 25 8.81 -9.16 0.33
CA TYR A 25 8.44 -8.39 1.52
C TYR A 25 9.59 -8.34 2.52
N LEU A 26 9.59 -7.31 3.37
CA LEU A 26 10.56 -7.23 4.47
C LEU A 26 10.21 -8.28 5.52
N VAL A 27 11.22 -8.91 6.10
CA VAL A 27 11.10 -9.82 7.24
C VAL A 27 11.39 -9.03 8.50
N HIS A 28 10.41 -9.00 9.41
CA HIS A 28 10.57 -8.39 10.72
C HIS A 28 11.64 -9.15 11.52
N PRO A 29 12.69 -8.47 12.03
CA PRO A 29 13.86 -9.15 12.58
C PRO A 29 13.55 -9.98 13.83
N ASP A 30 12.62 -9.50 14.68
CA ASP A 30 12.34 -10.16 15.96
C ASP A 30 11.33 -11.31 15.87
N THR A 31 10.39 -11.24 14.93
CA THR A 31 9.26 -12.18 14.84
C THR A 31 9.39 -13.12 13.65
N GLY A 32 10.20 -12.77 12.64
CA GLY A 32 10.29 -13.49 11.38
C GLY A 32 9.05 -13.34 10.48
N TRP A 33 8.09 -12.48 10.84
CA TRP A 33 6.90 -12.23 10.03
C TRP A 33 7.18 -11.30 8.85
N LEU A 34 6.40 -11.43 7.78
CA LEU A 34 6.53 -10.56 6.61
C LEU A 34 5.78 -9.25 6.85
N ILE A 35 6.37 -8.13 6.45
CA ILE A 35 5.77 -6.80 6.57
C ILE A 35 5.15 -6.44 5.21
N GLU A 36 3.83 -6.26 5.18
CA GLU A 36 3.15 -5.85 3.96
C GLU A 36 3.50 -4.40 3.58
N PRO A 37 4.02 -4.16 2.37
CA PRO A 37 4.29 -2.81 1.92
C PRO A 37 2.98 -2.02 1.78
N GLY A 38 2.90 -0.89 2.48
CA GLY A 38 1.78 0.07 2.38
C GLY A 38 0.82 0.03 3.58
N THR A 39 0.52 -1.14 4.14
CA THR A 39 -0.29 -1.24 5.38
C THR A 39 0.57 -1.46 6.62
N LEU A 40 1.79 -1.96 6.42
CA LEU A 40 2.72 -2.38 7.48
C LEU A 40 2.17 -3.48 8.38
N LYS A 41 1.09 -4.16 7.98
CA LYS A 41 0.60 -5.33 8.72
C LYS A 41 1.59 -6.47 8.62
N LEU A 42 1.73 -7.21 9.71
CA LEU A 42 2.58 -8.40 9.73
C LEU A 42 1.78 -9.61 9.24
N ILE A 43 2.43 -10.45 8.45
CA ILE A 43 1.88 -11.66 7.82
C ILE A 43 2.71 -12.87 8.28
N ASP A 44 2.03 -13.94 8.68
CA ASP A 44 2.69 -15.22 8.96
C ASP A 44 3.27 -15.80 7.66
N PRO A 45 4.59 -16.04 7.56
CA PRO A 45 5.22 -16.51 6.32
C PRO A 45 4.84 -17.96 5.96
N VAL A 46 4.34 -18.73 6.92
CA VAL A 46 3.94 -20.13 6.75
C VAL A 46 2.51 -20.21 6.24
N THR A 47 1.57 -19.49 6.87
CA THR A 47 0.14 -19.56 6.52
C THR A 47 -0.27 -18.51 5.50
N GLY A 48 0.45 -17.38 5.42
CA GLY A 48 0.08 -16.22 4.60
C GLY A 48 -1.04 -15.38 5.21
N GLU A 49 -1.41 -15.61 6.48
CA GLU A 49 -2.47 -14.87 7.16
C GLU A 49 -1.97 -13.57 7.76
N TYR A 50 -2.80 -12.53 7.71
CA TYR A 50 -2.52 -11.28 8.41
C TYR A 50 -2.70 -11.46 9.91
N THR A 51 -1.77 -10.87 10.64
CA THR A 51 -1.87 -10.72 12.07
C THR A 51 -2.58 -9.41 12.43
N ASP A 52 -3.00 -9.28 13.68
CA ASP A 52 -3.56 -8.04 14.21
C ASP A 52 -2.49 -6.97 14.49
N SER A 53 -1.21 -7.30 14.30
CA SER A 53 -0.09 -6.40 14.57
C SER A 53 0.29 -5.56 13.34
N VAL A 54 0.70 -4.33 13.59
CA VAL A 54 1.21 -3.39 12.58
C VAL A 54 2.63 -3.00 12.95
N TRP A 55 3.54 -3.05 12.00
CA TRP A 55 4.92 -2.61 12.18
C TRP A 55 4.99 -1.09 12.14
N ASP A 56 5.65 -0.51 13.14
CA ASP A 56 5.97 0.91 13.19
C ASP A 56 7.41 1.14 12.69
N PRO A 57 7.61 1.80 11.54
CA PRO A 57 8.93 2.03 10.97
C PRO A 57 9.76 3.03 11.77
N ALA A 58 9.13 3.85 12.61
CA ALA A 58 9.85 4.85 13.42
C ALA A 58 10.54 4.21 14.62
N THR A 59 9.91 3.20 15.22
CA THR A 59 10.43 2.46 16.39
C THR A 59 11.08 1.14 15.99
N GLY A 60 10.72 0.59 14.84
CA GLY A 60 11.13 -0.74 14.41
C GLY A 60 10.35 -1.87 15.08
N GLU A 61 9.27 -1.57 15.81
CA GLU A 61 8.54 -2.53 16.63
C GLU A 61 7.20 -2.95 15.99
N ALA A 62 6.75 -4.16 16.33
CA ALA A 62 5.41 -4.63 16.01
C ALA A 62 4.41 -4.17 17.08
N VAL A 63 3.53 -3.25 16.71
CA VAL A 63 2.45 -2.76 17.58
C VAL A 63 1.24 -3.66 17.41
N GLY A 64 1.01 -4.52 18.41
CA GLY A 64 -0.21 -5.31 18.53
C GLY A 64 -1.36 -4.51 19.16
N PRO A 65 -2.60 -5.05 19.13
CA PRO A 65 -3.65 -4.52 19.98
C PRO A 65 -3.18 -4.58 21.44
N SER A 66 -3.11 -3.41 22.10
CA SER A 66 -2.76 -3.31 23.52
C SER A 66 -3.66 -4.25 24.34
N PRO A 67 -3.11 -5.14 25.19
CA PRO A 67 -3.90 -6.03 26.03
C PRO A 67 -4.46 -5.27 27.22
N GLU A 68 -5.38 -4.33 26.98
CA GLU A 68 -6.13 -3.70 28.07
C GLU A 68 -7.49 -4.42 28.22
N SER A 69 -7.53 -5.30 29.23
CA SER A 69 -8.70 -5.91 29.87
C SER A 69 -9.31 -7.18 29.25
N THR A 70 -8.91 -8.34 29.76
CA THR A 70 -9.82 -9.51 29.94
C THR A 70 -10.83 -9.21 31.06
N PRO A 71 -12.12 -9.57 30.97
CA PRO A 71 -12.52 -10.98 30.82
C PRO A 71 -13.67 -11.29 29.83
N SER A 72 -13.51 -12.45 29.19
CA SER A 72 -14.52 -13.45 28.80
C SER A 72 -15.99 -13.02 28.62
N THR A 73 -16.47 -12.97 27.37
CA THR A 73 -17.88 -13.26 27.05
C THR A 73 -18.00 -14.04 25.72
N SER A 74 -18.56 -15.25 25.83
CA SER A 74 -19.54 -15.91 24.96
C SER A 74 -19.54 -15.61 23.44
N PRO A 75 -19.44 -16.62 22.55
CA PRO A 75 -19.49 -16.41 21.11
C PRO A 75 -20.94 -16.15 20.66
N SER A 76 -21.20 -15.09 19.87
CA SER A 76 -22.31 -15.10 18.91
C SER A 76 -22.37 -13.87 17.99
N ALA A 77 -22.55 -14.15 16.70
CA ALA A 77 -23.20 -13.37 15.64
C ALA A 77 -22.47 -12.19 14.93
N SER A 78 -22.10 -12.48 13.67
CA SER A 78 -22.20 -11.61 12.46
C SER A 78 -23.59 -10.92 12.38
N PRO A 79 -23.80 -9.68 11.84
CA PRO A 79 -23.28 -9.18 10.55
C PRO A 79 -22.94 -7.66 10.40
N SER A 80 -22.29 -7.33 9.25
CA SER A 80 -22.29 -6.12 8.37
C SER A 80 -23.35 -5.01 8.66
N PRO A 81 -23.20 -3.67 8.37
CA PRO A 81 -22.38 -3.01 7.31
C PRO A 81 -21.82 -1.56 7.57
N SER A 82 -21.15 -1.03 6.52
CA SER A 82 -21.17 0.38 6.00
C SER A 82 -20.10 1.42 6.46
N PRO A 83 -19.38 2.06 5.51
CA PRO A 83 -18.30 3.02 5.79
C PRO A 83 -18.80 4.47 5.93
N THR A 84 -18.30 5.21 6.93
CA THR A 84 -18.48 6.66 7.06
C THR A 84 -17.13 7.35 7.07
N ARG A 85 -16.85 8.12 6.00
CA ARG A 85 -15.72 9.07 5.94
C ARG A 85 -16.06 10.33 6.72
N SER A 86 -15.18 10.80 7.61
CA SER A 86 -15.14 12.17 8.20
C SER A 86 -13.93 12.23 9.16
N ALA A 87 -13.08 13.24 9.31
CA ALA A 87 -12.98 14.58 8.76
C ALA A 87 -11.53 15.09 8.92
N THR A 88 -11.18 16.06 8.07
CA THR A 88 -10.36 17.27 8.28
C THR A 88 -9.31 17.31 9.42
N PRO A 89 -8.00 17.32 9.13
CA PRO A 89 -7.03 17.86 10.06
C PRO A 89 -6.98 19.39 9.98
N SER A 90 -7.27 20.04 11.11
CA SER A 90 -6.91 21.44 11.38
C SER A 90 -5.69 21.41 12.31
N ALA A 91 -4.57 21.98 11.88
CA ALA A 91 -3.42 22.17 12.74
C ALA A 91 -2.79 23.54 12.47
N THR A 92 -2.93 24.43 13.45
CA THR A 92 -2.16 25.66 13.61
C THR A 92 -0.92 25.33 14.44
N PRO A 93 0.30 25.49 13.94
CA PRO A 93 1.48 25.56 14.79
C PRO A 93 1.78 27.02 15.16
N SER A 94 1.89 27.25 16.47
CA SER A 94 2.45 28.46 17.09
C SER A 94 3.79 28.08 17.72
N ALA A 95 4.88 28.67 17.22
CA ALA A 95 6.08 28.99 18.01
C ALA A 95 7.03 29.84 17.17
N ALA A 96 7.34 31.01 17.69
CA ALA A 96 8.34 31.94 17.19
C ALA A 96 9.72 31.65 17.83
N PRO A 97 10.81 31.97 17.11
CA PRO A 97 11.97 32.55 17.76
C PRO A 97 12.26 33.95 17.20
N THR A 98 12.60 34.85 18.12
CA THR A 98 13.12 36.21 17.85
C THR A 98 14.63 36.18 18.00
N GLU A 99 15.37 36.49 16.94
CA GLU A 99 16.61 37.28 17.08
C GLU A 99 16.91 38.07 15.78
N THR A 100 17.15 39.35 16.01
CA THR A 100 17.35 40.53 15.12
C THR A 100 18.85 40.70 14.86
N ALA A 101 19.43 41.22 13.76
CA ALA A 101 19.06 41.72 12.43
C ALA A 101 20.37 41.98 11.63
N GLN A 102 20.29 42.22 10.31
CA GLN A 102 20.62 43.54 9.69
C GLN A 102 20.89 43.45 8.15
N ALA A 103 19.94 44.01 7.38
CA ALA A 103 20.01 44.76 6.10
C ALA A 103 20.46 44.15 4.73
N ALA A 104 19.44 43.72 3.94
CA ALA A 104 18.98 44.13 2.57
C ALA A 104 19.95 44.59 1.44
N PRO A 105 19.60 44.50 0.12
CA PRO A 105 18.26 44.27 -0.47
C PRO A 105 18.16 43.28 -1.68
N ALA A 106 16.90 42.99 -2.04
CA ALA A 106 16.39 42.56 -3.36
C ALA A 106 16.64 41.11 -3.84
N SER A 107 15.62 40.27 -3.71
CA SER A 107 14.78 39.85 -4.85
C SER A 107 13.71 38.87 -4.37
N SER A 108 12.46 39.32 -4.38
CA SER A 108 11.28 38.48 -4.22
C SER A 108 10.98 37.76 -5.54
N THR A 109 10.57 36.50 -5.46
CA THR A 109 9.31 35.98 -6.02
C THR A 109 9.43 34.65 -6.77
N SER A 110 8.50 33.78 -6.38
CA SER A 110 7.90 32.64 -7.06
C SER A 110 8.69 31.33 -7.15
N SER A 111 8.47 30.53 -6.11
CA SER A 111 7.72 29.27 -6.22
C SER A 111 6.99 29.12 -7.56
N GLY A 112 7.47 28.22 -8.42
CA GLY A 112 6.87 27.94 -9.70
C GLY A 112 7.27 26.55 -10.19
N GLY A 113 6.44 25.55 -9.88
CA GLY A 113 6.24 24.38 -10.74
C GLY A 113 7.44 23.46 -10.99
N GLY A 114 8.08 22.95 -9.95
CA GLY A 114 8.90 21.75 -10.06
C GLY A 114 8.00 20.52 -10.14
N PHE A 115 7.75 20.02 -11.34
CA PHE A 115 7.07 18.75 -11.58
C PHE A 115 7.97 17.61 -11.08
N ASP A 116 7.90 17.29 -9.78
CA ASP A 116 8.61 16.15 -9.22
C ASP A 116 8.17 14.87 -9.94
N ALA A 117 9.16 14.20 -10.52
CA ALA A 117 9.09 13.18 -11.56
C ALA A 117 8.48 11.82 -11.14
N GLY A 118 7.51 11.80 -10.22
CA GLY A 118 6.87 10.59 -9.71
C GLY A 118 5.40 10.39 -10.11
N TRP A 119 4.71 11.44 -10.59
CA TRP A 119 3.27 11.36 -10.84
C TRP A 119 2.91 10.85 -12.25
N ILE A 120 3.72 11.20 -13.26
CA ILE A 120 3.50 10.81 -14.66
C ILE A 120 3.50 9.28 -14.86
N PRO A 121 4.46 8.49 -14.34
CA PRO A 121 4.40 7.04 -14.50
C PRO A 121 3.18 6.43 -13.80
N ARG A 122 2.77 6.99 -12.66
CA ARG A 122 1.56 6.54 -11.93
C ARG A 122 0.29 6.83 -12.71
N ALA A 123 0.17 8.02 -13.29
CA ALA A 123 -0.97 8.38 -14.14
C ALA A 123 -1.04 7.48 -15.39
N ALA A 124 0.10 7.15 -16.01
CA ALA A 124 0.14 6.26 -17.16
C ALA A 124 -0.37 4.84 -16.84
N VAL A 125 0.02 4.28 -15.70
CA VAL A 125 -0.47 2.95 -15.26
C VAL A 125 -1.97 2.97 -15.00
N ILE A 126 -2.48 4.02 -14.35
CA ILE A 126 -3.92 4.16 -14.07
C ILE A 126 -4.72 4.20 -15.38
N VAL A 127 -4.27 5.00 -16.36
CA VAL A 127 -4.92 5.08 -17.68
C VAL A 127 -4.87 3.74 -18.41
N LEU A 128 -3.72 3.03 -18.35
CA LEU A 128 -3.57 1.72 -18.97
C LEU A 128 -4.55 0.68 -18.37
N LEU A 129 -4.68 0.66 -17.04
CA LEU A 129 -5.59 -0.25 -16.34
C LEU A 129 -7.05 0.05 -16.67
N LEU A 130 -7.44 1.32 -16.72
CA LEU A 130 -8.80 1.72 -17.09
C LEU A 130 -9.12 1.36 -18.54
N ALA A 131 -8.19 1.63 -19.47
CA ALA A 131 -8.35 1.30 -20.88
C ALA A 131 -8.41 -0.23 -21.11
N GLY A 132 -7.50 -0.98 -20.48
CA GLY A 132 -7.46 -2.44 -20.54
C GLY A 132 -8.71 -3.09 -19.95
N GLY A 133 -9.18 -2.59 -18.80
CA GLY A 133 -10.41 -3.04 -18.16
C GLY A 133 -11.65 -2.79 -19.00
N ALA A 134 -11.80 -1.58 -19.57
CA ALA A 134 -12.90 -1.25 -20.46
C ALA A 134 -12.90 -2.11 -21.74
N PHE A 135 -11.72 -2.36 -22.31
CA PHE A 135 -11.56 -3.23 -23.48
C PHE A 135 -11.94 -4.68 -23.17
N TYR A 136 -11.46 -5.21 -22.05
CA TYR A 136 -11.78 -6.57 -21.58
C TYR A 136 -13.28 -6.74 -21.33
N TYR A 137 -13.90 -5.76 -20.66
CA TYR A 137 -15.32 -5.76 -20.38
C TYR A 137 -16.17 -5.73 -21.66
N ARG A 138 -15.76 -4.95 -22.66
CA ARG A 138 -16.43 -4.91 -23.97
C ARG A 138 -16.31 -6.25 -24.70
N LYS A 139 -15.15 -6.92 -24.64
CA LYS A 139 -14.93 -8.25 -25.25
C LYS A 139 -15.82 -9.32 -24.58
N LEU A 140 -15.92 -9.30 -23.25
CA LEU A 140 -16.80 -10.22 -22.52
C LEU A 140 -18.27 -10.03 -22.88
N LYS A 141 -18.75 -8.77 -22.96
CA LYS A 141 -20.12 -8.48 -23.36
C LYS A 141 -20.44 -8.86 -24.81
N THR A 142 -19.48 -8.73 -25.73
CA THR A 142 -19.68 -9.18 -27.13
C THR A 142 -19.64 -10.70 -27.27
N SER A 143 -18.91 -11.40 -26.39
CA SER A 143 -18.85 -12.87 -26.37
C SER A 143 -20.13 -13.51 -25.82
N ALA A 144 -20.86 -12.81 -24.94
CA ALA A 144 -22.13 -13.27 -24.38
C ALA A 144 -23.33 -13.15 -25.35
N ALA A 145 -23.15 -12.52 -26.52
CA ALA A 145 -24.22 -12.22 -27.47
C ALA A 145 -24.19 -13.10 -28.73
N ARG A 146 -23.64 -14.33 -28.67
CA ARG A 146 -23.87 -15.32 -29.73
C ARG A 146 -25.00 -16.27 -29.31
N PRO A 147 -26.27 -15.98 -29.66
CA PRO A 147 -27.30 -17.00 -29.63
C PRO A 147 -26.92 -18.09 -30.63
N SER A 148 -26.91 -19.34 -30.18
CA SER A 148 -26.71 -20.51 -31.04
C SER A 148 -27.82 -20.55 -32.07
N VAL A 149 -27.47 -20.21 -33.31
CA VAL A 149 -28.28 -20.44 -34.51
C VAL A 149 -27.91 -21.81 -35.07
N ALA A 150 -28.95 -22.58 -35.40
CA ALA A 150 -28.99 -23.83 -36.19
C ALA A 150 -28.61 -25.13 -35.46
N GLY A 151 -29.30 -26.27 -35.62
CA GLY A 151 -30.45 -26.68 -36.45
C GLY A 151 -31.07 -27.93 -35.80
N ARG A 152 -32.39 -28.18 -35.85
CA ARG A 152 -33.24 -28.59 -36.98
C ARG A 152 -32.72 -29.84 -37.71
N THR A 153 -33.66 -30.78 -37.93
CA THR A 153 -33.68 -32.06 -38.66
C THR A 153 -33.01 -33.22 -37.92
N GLY A 154 -33.68 -34.30 -37.53
CA GLY A 154 -34.80 -35.01 -38.15
C GLY A 154 -34.35 -36.46 -38.38
N GLN A 155 -35.28 -37.40 -38.20
CA GLN A 155 -35.17 -38.88 -38.18
C GLN A 155 -35.08 -39.47 -36.78
#